data_AF-A0A2N7Q1U0-F1
#
_entry.id   AF-A0A2N7Q1U0-F1
#
_cell.length_a   1.000
_cell.length_b   1.000
_cell.length_c   1.000
_cell.angle_alpha   90.00
_cell.angle_beta   90.00
_cell.angle_gamma   90.00
#
_symmetry.space_group_name_H-M   'P 1'
#
loop_
_entity.id
_entity.type
_entity.pdbx_description
1 polymer ?
#
loop_
_entity_poly.entity_id
_entity_poly.type
_entity_poly.pdbx_seq_one_letter_code
_entity_poly.pdbx_strand_id
1 'polypeptide(L)'
;MKKILFGVGILVGLSWASSPLYFKEVAPSSYVKNLNKDFKLLYTFDIQKTMEAYDKNFIPYKVYIYNTKYTDALLSKNPLLGNAVPFSVLTYKENGKSYIVIPNIYYVGLLTGADAKSLNTLKKIQNTILKDLKFKKPTSSSYQSIALFVNMPYNMDFKDATTFIKSSLESNDMTVPHEYQTKNVDILYSCNAKWGRYILSDFKDIGAFAPCRIVIYQKSNKTFISYFNPKAVQYINKSLKPSTIKALDELNGILKSSLSGF
;
A
#
# COMPACT_ATOMS: atom_id res chain seq x y z
N MET A 1 -8.74 29.19 -23.32
CA MET A 1 -8.74 28.74 -21.90
C MET A 1 -10.07 28.05 -21.61
N LYS A 2 -10.13 26.71 -21.66
CA LYS A 2 -11.31 25.93 -21.28
C LYS A 2 -11.01 25.21 -19.98
N LYS A 3 -11.69 25.60 -18.90
CA LYS A 3 -11.70 24.87 -17.62
C LYS A 3 -12.49 23.58 -17.83
N ILE A 4 -11.81 22.45 -17.78
CA ILE A 4 -12.43 21.12 -17.71
C ILE A 4 -12.80 20.90 -16.25
N LEU A 5 -14.11 20.88 -15.95
CA LEU A 5 -14.62 20.44 -14.66
C LEU A 5 -14.35 18.94 -14.52
N PHE A 6 -13.54 18.56 -13.53
CA PHE A 6 -13.45 17.19 -13.06
C PHE A 6 -14.79 16.78 -12.44
N GLY A 7 -15.34 15.66 -12.92
CA GLY A 7 -16.55 15.05 -12.36
C GLY A 7 -16.34 14.69 -10.90
N VAL A 8 -17.06 15.40 -10.02
CA VAL A 8 -17.23 15.04 -8.62
C VAL A 8 -18.21 13.87 -8.59
N GLY A 9 -17.70 12.66 -8.35
CA GLY A 9 -18.54 11.50 -8.09
C GLY A 9 -19.42 11.73 -6.86
N ILE A 10 -20.72 11.51 -7.03
CA ILE A 10 -21.75 11.65 -6.01
C ILE A 10 -21.41 10.77 -4.80
N LEU A 11 -21.20 11.40 -3.64
CA LEU A 11 -21.08 10.78 -2.33
C LEU A 11 -22.46 10.27 -1.91
N VAL A 12 -22.74 8.99 -2.15
CA VAL A 12 -23.87 8.30 -1.52
C VAL A 12 -23.47 8.04 -0.07
N GLY A 13 -24.04 8.86 0.84
CA GLY A 13 -23.91 8.71 2.28
C GLY A 13 -24.57 7.43 2.76
N LEU A 14 -23.82 6.34 2.76
CA LEU A 14 -24.13 5.15 3.54
C LEU A 14 -23.33 5.26 4.84
N SER A 15 -24.03 5.18 5.98
CA SER A 15 -23.44 5.04 7.30
C SER A 15 -22.75 3.66 7.39
N TRP A 16 -21.52 3.58 6.90
CA TRP A 16 -20.69 2.38 7.03
C TRP A 16 -20.08 2.38 8.42
N ALA A 17 -20.35 1.34 9.21
CA ALA A 17 -19.57 1.01 10.38
C ALA A 17 -18.08 1.14 10.03
N SER A 18 -17.35 1.99 10.75
CA SER A 18 -15.98 2.36 10.42
C SER A 18 -15.07 1.13 10.45
N SER A 19 -14.72 0.61 9.27
CA SER A 19 -13.78 -0.51 9.16
C SER A 19 -12.36 0.02 9.37
N PRO A 20 -11.50 -0.72 10.09
CA PRO A 20 -10.13 -0.29 10.29
C PRO A 20 -9.32 -0.29 8.99
N LEU A 21 -8.39 0.64 8.86
CA LEU A 21 -7.48 0.69 7.71
C LEU A 21 -6.48 -0.48 7.74
N TYR A 22 -6.08 -0.90 8.94
CA TYR A 22 -5.18 -2.04 9.18
C TYR A 22 -5.55 -2.73 10.49
N PHE A 23 -5.12 -3.97 10.66
CA PHE A 23 -5.20 -4.70 11.92
C PHE A 23 -3.82 -4.78 12.55
N LYS A 24 -3.74 -4.68 13.88
CA LYS A 24 -2.49 -4.78 14.63
C LYS A 24 -2.62 -5.76 15.80
N GLU A 25 -1.58 -6.55 16.03
CA GLU A 25 -1.50 -7.49 17.15
C GLU A 25 -0.10 -7.49 17.76
N VAL A 26 -0.02 -7.70 19.07
CA VAL A 26 1.25 -7.97 19.77
C VAL A 26 1.54 -9.45 19.63
N ALA A 27 2.43 -9.80 18.71
CA ALA A 27 2.74 -11.19 18.38
C ALA A 27 4.20 -11.36 17.97
N PRO A 28 4.82 -12.53 18.22
CA PRO A 28 6.15 -12.84 17.72
C PRO A 28 6.18 -12.77 16.19
N SER A 29 7.21 -12.15 15.61
CA SER A 29 7.37 -12.07 14.14
C SER A 29 7.42 -13.44 13.46
N SER A 30 7.78 -14.50 14.21
CA SER A 30 7.76 -15.89 13.71
C SER A 30 6.36 -16.37 13.31
N TYR A 31 5.28 -15.74 13.79
CA TYR A 31 3.91 -16.11 13.41
C TYR A 31 3.63 -15.89 11.92
N VAL A 32 4.41 -15.07 11.23
CA VAL A 32 4.35 -14.94 9.77
C VAL A 32 4.55 -16.30 9.07
N LYS A 33 5.28 -17.24 9.70
CA LYS A 33 5.46 -18.61 9.19
C LYS A 33 4.19 -19.48 9.30
N ASN A 34 3.19 -19.06 10.06
CA ASN A 34 1.94 -19.79 10.24
C ASN A 34 0.94 -19.55 9.10
N LEU A 35 1.21 -18.57 8.23
CA LEU A 35 0.33 -18.27 7.10
C LEU A 35 0.09 -19.52 6.25
N ASN A 36 -1.16 -19.69 5.83
CA ASN A 36 -1.59 -20.79 4.98
C ASN A 36 -0.60 -21.02 3.83
N LYS A 37 -0.27 -22.28 3.55
CA LYS A 37 0.61 -22.69 2.44
C LYS A 37 0.14 -22.19 1.07
N ASP A 38 -1.14 -21.89 0.92
CA ASP A 38 -1.73 -21.29 -0.29
C ASP A 38 -1.31 -19.81 -0.46
N PHE A 39 -0.75 -19.18 0.57
CA PHE A 39 -0.14 -17.85 0.52
C PHE A 39 1.35 -17.98 0.22
N LYS A 40 1.73 -17.73 -1.03
CA LYS A 40 3.11 -17.80 -1.49
C LYS A 40 3.85 -16.51 -1.12
N LEU A 41 4.90 -16.59 -0.31
CA LEU A 41 5.80 -15.47 -0.09
C LEU A 41 6.48 -15.10 -1.42
N LEU A 42 6.30 -13.86 -1.87
CA LEU A 42 6.94 -13.31 -3.07
C LEU A 42 8.24 -12.59 -2.73
N TYR A 43 8.22 -11.79 -1.68
CA TYR A 43 9.33 -10.92 -1.34
C TYR A 43 9.34 -10.58 0.15
N THR A 44 10.53 -10.40 0.71
CA THR A 44 10.72 -9.87 2.06
C THR A 44 11.55 -8.59 1.94
N PHE A 45 10.94 -7.47 2.31
CA PHE A 45 11.62 -6.19 2.36
C PHE A 45 12.12 -5.90 3.77
N ASP A 46 13.44 -5.87 3.92
CA ASP A 46 14.10 -5.49 5.17
C ASP A 46 14.24 -3.95 5.23
N ILE A 47 13.23 -3.31 5.82
CA ILE A 47 13.17 -1.86 5.93
C ILE A 47 14.28 -1.37 6.86
N GLN A 48 14.55 -2.06 7.96
CA GLN A 48 15.65 -1.69 8.86
C GLN A 48 16.95 -1.52 8.08
N LYS A 49 17.37 -2.55 7.33
CA LYS A 49 18.59 -2.51 6.53
C LYS A 49 18.59 -1.36 5.51
N THR A 50 17.43 -1.03 4.96
CA THR A 50 17.29 0.07 4.00
C THR A 50 17.40 1.44 4.67
N MET A 51 16.86 1.59 5.89
CA MET A 51 16.85 2.85 6.63
C MET A 51 18.17 3.11 7.38
N GLU A 52 18.97 2.08 7.67
CA GLU A 52 20.28 2.17 8.35
C GLU A 52 21.27 3.11 7.65
N ALA A 53 21.12 3.31 6.34
CA ALA A 53 21.89 4.30 5.58
C ALA A 53 21.68 5.75 6.07
N TYR A 54 20.55 6.03 6.72
CA TYR A 54 20.16 7.37 7.19
C TYR A 54 19.88 7.45 8.69
N ASP A 55 19.62 6.31 9.34
CA ASP A 55 19.40 6.19 10.78
C ASP A 55 19.89 4.81 11.27
N LYS A 56 21.10 4.77 11.84
CA LYS A 56 21.72 3.53 12.32
C LYS A 56 20.97 2.86 13.47
N ASN A 57 20.05 3.57 14.13
CA ASN A 57 19.27 3.07 15.25
C ASN A 57 17.83 2.74 14.84
N PHE A 58 17.55 2.66 13.53
CA PHE A 58 16.22 2.31 13.06
C PHE A 58 15.83 0.93 13.59
N ILE A 59 14.60 0.81 14.06
CA ILE A 59 14.13 -0.41 14.72
C ILE A 59 14.03 -1.60 13.74
N PRO A 60 14.07 -2.86 14.25
CA PRO A 60 13.75 -4.02 13.44
C PRO A 60 12.37 -3.89 12.82
N TYR A 61 12.32 -3.88 11.48
CA TYR A 61 11.13 -3.55 10.71
C TYR A 61 11.20 -4.27 9.35
N LYS A 62 10.26 -5.19 9.10
CA LYS A 62 10.23 -6.03 7.88
C LYS A 62 8.83 -6.11 7.32
N VAL A 63 8.73 -6.07 5.99
CA VAL A 63 7.48 -6.32 5.27
C VAL A 63 7.61 -7.59 4.44
N TYR A 64 6.63 -8.47 4.55
CA TYR A 64 6.51 -9.69 3.76
C TYR A 64 5.38 -9.52 2.76
N ILE A 65 5.65 -9.74 1.48
CA ILE A 65 4.66 -9.61 0.40
C ILE A 65 4.24 -11.02 -0.01
N TYR A 66 2.94 -11.30 0.09
CA TYR A 66 2.35 -12.61 -0.17
C TYR A 66 1.37 -12.59 -1.33
N ASN A 67 1.51 -13.57 -2.21
CA ASN A 67 0.56 -13.85 -3.26
C ASN A 67 -0.51 -14.84 -2.81
N THR A 68 -1.64 -14.83 -3.50
CA THR A 68 -2.70 -15.84 -3.38
C THR A 68 -3.04 -16.38 -4.77
N LYS A 69 -3.62 -17.57 -4.85
CA LYS A 69 -4.16 -18.10 -6.12
C LYS A 69 -5.26 -17.23 -6.75
N TYR A 70 -5.81 -16.26 -6.01
CA TYR A 70 -6.87 -15.37 -6.47
C TYR A 70 -6.36 -14.04 -7.01
N THR A 71 -5.08 -13.71 -6.80
CA THR A 71 -4.54 -12.36 -7.09
C THR A 71 -4.74 -11.97 -8.54
N ASP A 72 -4.30 -12.78 -9.51
CA ASP A 72 -4.40 -12.43 -10.93
C ASP A 72 -5.85 -12.29 -11.38
N ALA A 73 -6.75 -13.14 -10.86
CA ALA A 73 -8.17 -13.06 -11.15
C ALA A 73 -8.82 -11.80 -10.55
N LEU A 74 -8.37 -11.35 -9.37
CA LEU A 74 -8.83 -10.11 -8.75
C LEU A 74 -8.32 -8.90 -9.55
N LEU A 75 -7.03 -8.87 -9.90
CA LEU A 75 -6.41 -7.78 -10.67
C LEU A 75 -7.01 -7.66 -12.07
N SER A 76 -7.26 -8.78 -12.75
CA SER A 76 -7.90 -8.80 -14.08
C SER A 76 -9.29 -8.15 -14.06
N LYS A 77 -10.02 -8.28 -12.95
CA LYS A 77 -11.37 -7.69 -12.79
C LYS A 77 -11.33 -6.23 -12.37
N ASN A 78 -10.48 -5.92 -11.40
CA ASN A 78 -10.28 -4.56 -10.92
C ASN A 78 -8.80 -4.31 -10.64
N PRO A 79 -8.07 -3.69 -11.58
CA PRO A 79 -6.64 -3.40 -11.42
C PRO A 79 -6.30 -2.55 -10.19
N LEU A 80 -7.23 -1.72 -9.71
CA LEU A 80 -7.02 -0.91 -8.50
C LEU A 80 -6.82 -1.76 -7.24
N LEU A 81 -7.22 -3.04 -7.28
CA LEU A 81 -6.91 -4.02 -6.24
C LEU A 81 -5.41 -4.28 -6.12
N GLY A 82 -4.56 -3.82 -7.04
CA GLY A 82 -3.11 -3.77 -6.86
C GLY A 82 -2.67 -3.03 -5.61
N ASN A 83 -3.50 -2.12 -5.09
CA ASN A 83 -3.26 -1.45 -3.81
C ASN A 83 -3.49 -2.36 -2.59
N ALA A 84 -4.17 -3.49 -2.77
CA ALA A 84 -4.54 -4.45 -1.72
C ALA A 84 -3.81 -5.81 -1.86
N VAL A 85 -3.67 -6.31 -3.09
CA VAL A 85 -3.09 -7.62 -3.41
C VAL A 85 -2.01 -7.49 -4.50
N PRO A 86 -0.88 -8.23 -4.44
CA PRO A 86 -0.41 -9.09 -3.34
C PRO A 86 -0.36 -8.38 -1.99
N PHE A 87 -0.75 -9.08 -0.93
CA PHE A 87 -0.96 -8.47 0.38
C PHE A 87 0.36 -8.40 1.17
N SER A 88 0.46 -7.41 2.06
CA SER A 88 1.63 -7.21 2.93
C SER A 88 1.34 -7.68 4.35
N VAL A 89 2.37 -8.20 5.00
CA VAL A 89 2.41 -8.39 6.45
C VAL A 89 3.62 -7.64 6.97
N LEU A 90 3.38 -6.65 7.82
CA LEU A 90 4.41 -5.90 8.51
C LEU A 90 4.73 -6.57 9.84
N THR A 91 6.01 -6.71 10.15
CA THR A 91 6.49 -6.99 11.50
C THR A 91 7.46 -5.91 11.96
N TYR A 92 7.35 -5.47 13.22
CA TYR A 92 8.37 -4.62 13.82
C TYR A 92 8.56 -4.91 15.31
N LYS A 93 9.69 -4.49 15.90
CA LYS A 93 9.95 -4.62 17.33
C LYS A 93 10.16 -3.25 17.97
N GLU A 94 9.45 -2.99 19.07
CA GLU A 94 9.55 -1.75 19.83
C GLU A 94 9.40 -2.06 21.33
N ASN A 95 10.25 -1.48 22.18
CA ASN A 95 10.21 -1.64 23.63
C ASN A 95 10.14 -3.13 24.07
N GLY A 96 10.96 -3.97 23.44
CA GLY A 96 11.01 -5.42 23.70
C GLY A 96 9.83 -6.23 23.13
N LYS A 97 8.76 -5.59 22.66
CA LYS A 97 7.57 -6.24 22.10
C LYS A 97 7.64 -6.34 20.59
N SER A 98 7.20 -7.48 20.05
CA SER A 98 7.04 -7.66 18.60
C SER A 98 5.59 -7.39 18.22
N TYR A 99 5.41 -6.75 17.06
CA TYR A 99 4.12 -6.40 16.51
C TYR A 99 3.98 -7.00 15.13
N ILE A 100 2.76 -7.41 14.80
CA ILE A 100 2.35 -7.78 13.45
C ILE A 100 1.23 -6.83 13.04
N VAL A 101 1.35 -6.25 11.85
CA VAL A 101 0.36 -5.34 11.28
C VAL A 101 0.03 -5.80 9.86
N ILE A 102 -1.25 -5.82 9.50
CA ILE A 102 -1.71 -6.17 8.17
C ILE A 102 -2.70 -5.12 7.66
N PRO A 103 -2.63 -4.68 6.40
CA PRO A 103 -3.64 -3.79 5.83
C PRO A 103 -4.99 -4.52 5.78
N ASN A 104 -6.08 -3.77 5.93
CA ASN A 104 -7.42 -4.31 5.73
C ASN A 104 -7.73 -4.37 4.22
N ILE A 105 -7.35 -5.47 3.57
CA ILE A 105 -7.48 -5.63 2.12
C ILE A 105 -8.94 -5.63 1.65
N TYR A 106 -9.88 -6.05 2.52
CA TYR A 106 -11.31 -5.94 2.24
C TYR A 106 -11.75 -4.47 2.17
N TYR A 107 -11.30 -3.65 3.12
CA TYR A 107 -11.61 -2.23 3.14
C TYR A 107 -10.97 -1.48 1.96
N VAL A 108 -9.73 -1.81 1.59
CA VAL A 108 -9.12 -1.29 0.35
C VAL A 108 -9.94 -1.71 -0.87
N GLY A 109 -10.46 -2.94 -0.90
CA GLY A 109 -11.38 -3.41 -1.93
C GLY A 109 -12.66 -2.56 -2.04
N LEU A 110 -13.26 -2.17 -0.91
CA LEU A 110 -14.41 -1.26 -0.90
C LEU A 110 -14.05 0.11 -1.47
N LEU A 111 -12.92 0.69 -1.03
CA LEU A 111 -12.45 2.00 -1.48
C LEU A 111 -12.10 2.05 -2.96
N THR A 112 -11.67 0.92 -3.53
CA THR A 112 -11.29 0.79 -4.94
C THR A 112 -12.45 0.34 -5.83
N GLY A 113 -13.66 0.22 -5.28
CA GLY A 113 -14.87 -0.11 -6.04
C GLY A 113 -14.92 -1.56 -6.53
N ALA A 114 -14.38 -2.50 -5.77
CA ALA A 114 -14.45 -3.93 -6.12
C ALA A 114 -15.89 -4.45 -6.14
N ASP A 115 -16.19 -5.34 -7.09
CA ASP A 115 -17.49 -6.00 -7.18
C ASP A 115 -17.77 -6.93 -5.97
N ALA A 116 -19.03 -7.31 -5.77
CA ALA A 116 -19.44 -8.14 -4.63
C ALA A 116 -18.71 -9.49 -4.53
N LYS A 117 -18.41 -10.14 -5.67
CA LYS A 117 -17.68 -11.42 -5.69
C LYS A 117 -16.22 -11.24 -5.31
N SER A 118 -15.60 -10.17 -5.81
CA SER A 118 -14.23 -9.77 -5.46
C SER A 118 -14.12 -9.39 -3.99
N LEU A 119 -15.08 -8.61 -3.46
CA LEU A 119 -15.17 -8.28 -2.03
C LEU A 119 -15.33 -9.51 -1.14
N ASN A 120 -16.19 -10.47 -1.51
CA ASN A 120 -16.33 -11.71 -0.77
C ASN A 120 -15.03 -12.52 -0.76
N THR A 121 -14.30 -12.52 -1.88
CA THR A 121 -12.99 -13.18 -1.98
C THR A 121 -11.96 -12.49 -1.07
N LEU A 122 -11.85 -11.16 -1.12
CA LEU A 122 -10.97 -10.38 -0.24
C LEU A 122 -11.29 -10.58 1.25
N LYS A 123 -12.58 -10.63 1.61
CA LYS A 123 -13.02 -10.91 2.98
C LYS A 123 -12.58 -12.29 3.46
N LYS A 124 -12.69 -13.32 2.61
CA LYS A 124 -12.22 -14.67 2.93
C LYS A 124 -10.70 -14.71 3.11
N ILE A 125 -9.95 -14.05 2.23
CA ILE A 125 -8.49 -13.93 2.34
C ILE A 125 -8.14 -13.21 3.66
N GLN A 126 -8.74 -12.06 3.94
CA GLN A 126 -8.52 -11.28 5.15
C GLN A 126 -8.77 -12.09 6.43
N ASN A 127 -9.89 -12.81 6.49
CA ASN A 127 -10.23 -13.63 7.66
C ASN A 127 -9.26 -14.80 7.84
N THR A 128 -8.77 -15.38 6.75
CA THR A 128 -7.77 -16.46 6.80
C THR A 128 -6.46 -15.92 7.34
N ILE A 129 -5.98 -14.78 6.85
CA ILE A 129 -4.76 -14.12 7.35
C ILE A 129 -4.87 -13.84 8.87
N LEU A 130 -5.99 -13.24 9.30
CA LEU A 130 -6.22 -12.94 10.72
C LEU A 130 -6.21 -14.19 11.60
N LYS A 131 -6.84 -15.28 11.13
CA LYS A 131 -6.87 -16.57 11.83
C LYS A 131 -5.47 -17.18 11.94
N ASP A 132 -4.74 -17.26 10.84
CA ASP A 132 -3.41 -17.90 10.79
C ASP A 132 -2.39 -17.15 11.65
N LEU A 133 -2.48 -15.81 11.66
CA LEU A 133 -1.65 -14.94 12.48
C LEU A 133 -2.16 -14.80 13.93
N LYS A 134 -3.24 -15.50 14.31
CA LYS A 134 -3.80 -15.56 15.67
C LYS A 134 -4.22 -14.20 16.25
N PHE A 135 -4.78 -13.31 15.42
CA PHE A 135 -5.32 -12.04 15.91
C PHE A 135 -6.51 -12.28 16.85
N LYS A 136 -6.46 -11.75 18.07
CA LYS A 136 -7.41 -12.10 19.15
C LYS A 136 -8.78 -11.43 19.04
N LYS A 137 -8.89 -10.35 18.26
CA LYS A 137 -10.10 -9.69 17.71
C LYS A 137 -9.63 -8.34 17.14
N PRO A 138 -10.27 -7.79 16.09
CA PRO A 138 -9.86 -6.51 15.53
C PRO A 138 -9.90 -5.39 16.58
N THR A 139 -8.77 -4.76 16.88
CA THR A 139 -8.78 -3.40 17.38
C THR A 139 -9.15 -2.50 16.21
N SER A 140 -10.36 -1.94 16.22
CA SER A 140 -10.83 -1.06 15.17
C SER A 140 -10.24 0.34 15.34
N SER A 141 -9.49 0.82 14.35
CA SER A 141 -9.24 2.25 14.16
C SER A 141 -10.32 2.81 13.23
N SER A 142 -11.16 3.74 13.68
CA SER A 142 -12.19 4.34 12.81
C SER A 142 -11.56 5.35 11.84
N TYR A 143 -11.68 5.14 10.53
CA TYR A 143 -11.30 6.14 9.53
C TYR A 143 -12.42 6.40 8.54
N GLN A 144 -12.69 7.69 8.28
CA GLN A 144 -13.60 8.14 7.23
C GLN A 144 -12.83 8.21 5.90
N SER A 145 -13.52 7.85 4.82
CA SER A 145 -13.01 7.76 3.45
C SER A 145 -12.50 9.10 2.93
N ILE A 146 -11.20 9.33 3.04
CA ILE A 146 -10.49 10.38 2.29
C ILE A 146 -9.84 9.71 1.07
N ALA A 147 -9.48 10.49 0.04
CA ALA A 147 -8.76 10.06 -1.16
C ALA A 147 -7.39 9.42 -0.82
N LEU A 148 -7.44 8.19 -0.29
CA LEU A 148 -6.30 7.39 0.16
C LEU A 148 -5.41 6.98 -1.01
N PHE A 149 -6.00 6.85 -2.19
CA PHE A 149 -5.30 6.47 -3.41
C PHE A 149 -5.48 7.56 -4.46
N VAL A 150 -4.39 7.91 -5.12
CA VAL A 150 -4.43 8.62 -6.39
C VAL A 150 -4.71 7.59 -7.48
N ASN A 151 -5.54 7.96 -8.45
CA ASN A 151 -5.75 7.20 -9.67
C ASN A 151 -5.86 8.19 -10.83
N MET A 152 -5.00 8.04 -11.83
CA MET A 152 -4.94 8.99 -12.95
C MET A 152 -4.60 8.28 -14.26
N PRO A 153 -5.12 8.79 -15.41
CA PRO A 153 -4.67 8.33 -16.72
C PRO A 153 -3.19 8.64 -16.92
N TYR A 154 -2.54 7.86 -17.76
CA TYR A 154 -1.14 8.03 -18.12
C TYR A 154 -0.99 8.04 -19.64
N ASN A 155 -0.26 9.04 -20.16
CA ASN A 155 -0.18 9.31 -21.58
C ASN A 155 0.98 8.53 -22.26
N MET A 156 1.06 7.23 -21.99
CA MET A 156 1.99 6.30 -22.64
C MET A 156 1.34 4.92 -22.72
N ASP A 157 1.79 4.10 -23.66
CA ASP A 157 1.41 2.70 -23.73
C ASP A 157 1.90 1.93 -22.50
N PHE A 158 1.19 0.87 -22.13
CA PHE A 158 1.38 0.18 -20.85
C PHE A 158 2.83 -0.24 -20.58
N LYS A 159 3.50 -0.84 -21.57
CA LYS A 159 4.88 -1.31 -21.45
C LYS A 159 5.89 -0.15 -21.32
N ASP A 160 5.67 0.92 -22.07
CA ASP A 160 6.53 2.10 -22.05
C ASP A 160 6.36 2.85 -20.73
N ALA A 161 5.12 2.96 -20.24
CA ALA A 161 4.80 3.52 -18.94
C ALA A 161 5.51 2.77 -17.81
N THR A 162 5.46 1.43 -17.79
CA THR A 162 6.18 0.64 -16.78
C THR A 162 7.67 0.95 -16.78
N THR A 163 8.30 0.92 -17.94
CA THR A 163 9.75 1.15 -18.08
C THR A 163 10.13 2.57 -17.67
N PHE A 164 9.37 3.56 -18.13
CA PHE A 164 9.60 4.96 -17.83
C PHE A 164 9.40 5.24 -16.35
N ILE A 165 8.28 4.81 -15.76
CA ILE A 165 7.95 5.09 -14.35
C ILE A 165 9.00 4.47 -13.43
N LYS A 166 9.43 3.23 -13.69
CA LYS A 166 10.51 2.61 -12.91
C LYS A 166 11.78 3.45 -12.96
N SER A 167 12.23 3.81 -14.16
CA SER A 167 13.44 4.63 -14.36
C SER A 167 13.30 6.01 -13.69
N SER A 168 12.12 6.62 -13.79
CA SER A 168 11.83 7.93 -13.22
C SER A 168 11.85 7.89 -11.69
N LEU A 169 11.25 6.87 -11.07
CA LEU A 169 11.34 6.63 -9.63
C LEU A 169 12.80 6.50 -9.19
N GLU A 170 13.58 5.66 -9.86
CA GLU A 170 14.98 5.43 -9.50
C GLU A 170 15.83 6.71 -9.64
N SER A 171 15.58 7.53 -10.67
CA SER A 171 16.24 8.83 -10.86
C SER A 171 15.89 9.87 -9.78
N ASN A 172 14.78 9.67 -9.06
CA ASN A 172 14.30 10.55 -7.99
C ASN A 172 14.48 9.91 -6.60
N ASP A 173 15.53 9.11 -6.42
CA ASP A 173 15.88 8.44 -5.16
C ASP A 173 14.77 7.52 -4.60
N MET A 174 13.91 6.96 -5.46
CA MET A 174 12.94 5.92 -5.11
C MET A 174 13.41 4.58 -5.67
N THR A 175 13.99 3.74 -4.81
CA THR A 175 14.36 2.37 -5.17
C THR A 175 13.12 1.53 -5.50
N VAL A 176 13.24 0.56 -6.41
CA VAL A 176 12.17 -0.41 -6.73
C VAL A 176 12.65 -1.84 -6.40
N PRO A 177 12.65 -2.25 -5.11
CA PRO A 177 13.18 -3.55 -4.67
C PRO A 177 12.44 -4.77 -5.20
N HIS A 178 11.18 -4.64 -5.61
CA HIS A 178 10.38 -5.76 -6.10
C HIS A 178 9.29 -5.30 -7.05
N GLU A 179 8.87 -6.21 -7.92
CA GLU A 179 7.82 -6.00 -8.90
C GLU A 179 6.91 -7.23 -8.95
N TYR A 180 5.61 -7.00 -9.13
CA TYR A 180 4.64 -8.04 -9.45
C TYR A 180 3.97 -7.70 -10.77
N GLN A 181 4.01 -8.62 -11.73
CA GLN A 181 3.55 -8.38 -13.09
C GLN A 181 2.50 -9.40 -13.49
N THR A 182 1.50 -8.91 -14.21
CA THR A 182 0.49 -9.70 -14.90
C THR A 182 0.40 -9.22 -16.35
N LYS A 183 -0.57 -9.72 -17.13
CA LYS A 183 -0.74 -9.27 -18.52
C LYS A 183 -1.01 -7.77 -18.66
N ASN A 184 -1.74 -7.17 -17.71
CA ASN A 184 -2.25 -5.81 -17.84
C ASN A 184 -2.15 -4.98 -16.55
N VAL A 185 -1.42 -5.48 -15.55
CA VAL A 185 -1.17 -4.81 -14.27
C VAL A 185 0.26 -5.12 -13.85
N ASP A 186 1.03 -4.06 -13.60
CA ASP A 186 2.34 -4.10 -12.96
C ASP A 186 2.26 -3.34 -11.63
N ILE A 187 2.87 -3.91 -10.59
CA ILE A 187 2.95 -3.30 -9.26
C ILE A 187 4.43 -3.14 -8.95
N LEU A 188 4.90 -1.90 -8.96
CA LEU A 188 6.25 -1.56 -8.51
C LEU A 188 6.19 -1.29 -7.00
N TYR A 189 6.96 -2.04 -6.23
CA TYR A 189 7.13 -1.79 -4.80
C TYR A 189 8.31 -0.86 -4.63
N SER A 190 8.04 0.42 -4.34
CA SER A 190 9.04 1.48 -4.31
C SER A 190 9.28 2.06 -2.91
N CYS A 191 10.49 2.55 -2.67
CA CYS A 191 10.89 3.09 -1.37
C CYS A 191 11.90 4.24 -1.50
N ASN A 192 11.62 5.36 -0.83
CA ASN A 192 12.60 6.40 -0.52
C ASN A 192 12.99 6.28 0.95
N ALA A 193 14.20 5.76 1.20
CA ALA A 193 14.69 5.49 2.55
C ALA A 193 14.93 6.77 3.35
N LYS A 194 15.38 7.85 2.67
CA LYS A 194 15.54 9.17 3.26
C LYS A 194 14.22 9.59 3.92
N TRP A 195 13.16 9.86 3.17
CA TRP A 195 11.94 10.39 3.79
C TRP A 195 11.13 9.33 4.55
N GLY A 196 11.16 8.07 4.10
CA GLY A 196 10.44 6.97 4.73
C GLY A 196 10.77 6.78 6.21
N ARG A 197 12.02 6.95 6.63
CA ARG A 197 12.43 6.75 8.04
C ARG A 197 11.70 7.68 9.00
N TYR A 198 11.45 8.94 8.64
CA TYR A 198 10.73 9.87 9.50
C TYR A 198 9.29 9.43 9.70
N ILE A 199 8.64 9.04 8.60
CA ILE A 199 7.23 8.60 8.59
C ILE A 199 7.07 7.34 9.42
N LEU A 200 7.92 6.34 9.21
CA LEU A 200 7.82 5.05 9.88
C LEU A 200 8.28 5.09 11.34
N SER A 201 9.20 5.99 11.72
CA SER A 201 9.56 6.18 13.13
C SER A 201 8.41 6.79 13.95
N ASP A 202 7.65 7.70 13.34
CA ASP A 202 6.57 8.44 14.02
C ASP A 202 5.21 7.73 13.93
N PHE A 203 4.91 7.10 12.80
CA PHE A 203 3.67 6.33 12.60
C PHE A 203 3.96 4.92 12.07
N LYS A 204 4.50 4.06 12.93
CA LYS A 204 4.96 2.71 12.61
C LYS A 204 3.94 1.86 11.86
N ASP A 205 2.66 1.94 12.20
CA ASP A 205 1.66 1.04 11.60
C ASP A 205 1.37 1.35 10.13
N ILE A 206 1.65 2.58 9.66
CA ILE A 206 1.40 2.97 8.26
C ILE A 206 2.26 2.17 7.28
N GLY A 207 3.40 1.62 7.72
CA GLY A 207 4.22 0.77 6.88
C GLY A 207 3.63 -0.61 6.58
N ALA A 208 2.42 -0.93 7.07
CA ALA A 208 1.61 -2.00 6.48
C ALA A 208 1.28 -1.72 5.00
N PHE A 209 1.35 -0.45 4.57
CA PHE A 209 1.25 -0.02 3.17
C PHE A 209 2.61 0.30 2.53
N ALA A 210 3.72 0.01 3.21
CA ALA A 210 5.06 0.09 2.65
C ALA A 210 5.49 -1.29 2.09
N PRO A 211 6.43 -1.36 1.12
CA PRO A 211 6.88 -0.25 0.26
C PRO A 211 5.71 0.42 -0.46
N CYS A 212 5.89 1.65 -0.91
CA CYS A 212 4.89 2.34 -1.70
C CYS A 212 4.54 1.49 -2.93
N ARG A 213 3.26 1.18 -3.11
CA ARG A 213 2.79 0.46 -4.30
C ARG A 213 2.49 1.46 -5.41
N ILE A 214 3.17 1.32 -6.54
CA ILE A 214 2.83 2.02 -7.78
C ILE A 214 2.19 1.00 -8.71
N VAL A 215 0.87 1.06 -8.83
CA VAL A 215 0.06 0.17 -9.65
C VAL A 215 -0.09 0.81 -11.03
N ILE A 216 0.53 0.21 -12.04
CA ILE A 216 0.45 0.62 -13.44
C ILE A 216 -0.47 -0.39 -14.10
N TYR A 217 -1.50 0.06 -14.82
CA TYR A 217 -2.45 -0.87 -15.42
C TYR A 217 -3.08 -0.37 -16.71
N GLN A 218 -3.52 -1.31 -17.52
CA GLN A 218 -4.26 -1.03 -18.74
C GLN A 218 -5.74 -1.36 -18.58
N LYS A 219 -6.60 -0.39 -18.92
CA LYS A 219 -8.05 -0.56 -18.99
C LYS A 219 -8.59 0.11 -20.24
N SER A 220 -9.35 -0.62 -21.05
CA SER A 220 -9.93 -0.10 -22.31
C SER A 220 -8.88 0.56 -23.22
N ASN A 221 -7.73 -0.12 -23.41
CA ASN A 221 -6.58 0.34 -24.19
C ASN A 221 -5.94 1.66 -23.71
N LYS A 222 -6.26 2.11 -22.49
CA LYS A 222 -5.62 3.28 -21.86
C LYS A 222 -4.81 2.83 -20.66
N THR A 223 -3.66 3.45 -20.48
CA THR A 223 -2.81 3.23 -19.31
C THR A 223 -3.22 4.16 -18.19
N PHE A 224 -3.13 3.65 -16.97
CA PHE A 224 -3.42 4.36 -15.74
C PHE A 224 -2.36 4.03 -14.70
N ILE A 225 -2.24 4.92 -13.73
CA ILE A 225 -1.44 4.69 -12.54
C ILE A 225 -2.29 4.89 -11.29
N SER A 226 -2.02 4.11 -10.25
CA SER A 226 -2.58 4.28 -8.93
C SER A 226 -1.55 4.05 -7.84
N TYR A 227 -1.60 4.84 -6.78
CA TYR A 227 -0.69 4.73 -5.65
C TYR A 227 -1.31 5.32 -4.38
N PHE A 228 -0.81 4.89 -3.22
CA PHE A 228 -1.22 5.45 -1.94
C PHE A 228 -0.75 6.91 -1.82
N ASN A 229 -1.67 7.83 -1.52
CA ASN A 229 -1.38 9.25 -1.37
C ASN A 229 -0.68 9.52 -0.03
N PRO A 230 0.61 9.92 0.01
CA PRO A 230 1.29 10.16 1.28
C PRO A 230 0.61 11.26 2.12
N LYS A 231 -0.01 12.26 1.49
CA LYS A 231 -0.75 13.30 2.22
C LYS A 231 -1.93 12.73 3.01
N ALA A 232 -2.45 11.56 2.62
CA ALA A 232 -3.54 10.91 3.35
C ALA A 232 -3.14 10.53 4.79
N VAL A 233 -1.85 10.30 5.05
CA VAL A 233 -1.32 9.97 6.38
C VAL A 233 -1.62 11.07 7.40
N GLN A 234 -1.59 12.35 7.00
CA GLN A 234 -1.89 13.48 7.90
C GLN A 234 -3.35 13.49 8.35
N TYR A 235 -4.26 12.93 7.56
CA TYR A 235 -5.65 12.80 7.97
C TYR A 235 -5.91 11.54 8.81
N ILE A 236 -5.11 10.49 8.61
CA ILE A 236 -5.15 9.25 9.39
C ILE A 236 -4.57 9.48 10.79
N ASN A 237 -3.50 10.27 10.91
CA ASN A 237 -2.90 10.60 12.19
C ASN A 237 -2.71 12.12 12.29
N LYS A 238 -3.49 12.76 13.16
CA LYS A 238 -3.44 14.22 13.38
C LYS A 238 -2.32 14.65 14.33
N SER A 239 -1.64 13.70 14.96
CA SER A 239 -0.61 13.94 15.99
C SER A 239 0.81 13.70 15.47
N LEU A 240 1.02 13.82 14.16
CA LEU A 240 2.33 13.64 13.53
C LEU A 240 3.26 14.80 13.90
N LYS A 241 4.54 14.47 14.08
CA LYS A 241 5.60 15.46 14.30
C LYS A 241 5.78 16.35 13.06
N PRO A 242 6.23 17.60 13.22
CA PRO A 242 6.52 18.50 12.11
C PRO A 242 7.51 17.92 11.08
N SER A 243 8.52 17.17 11.55
CA SER A 243 9.48 16.48 10.67
C SER A 243 8.82 15.40 9.81
N THR A 244 7.82 14.70 10.35
CA THR A 244 7.02 13.71 9.61
C THR A 244 6.15 14.37 8.56
N ILE A 245 5.51 15.50 8.91
CA ILE A 245 4.71 16.28 7.95
C ILE A 245 5.60 16.72 6.78
N LYS A 246 6.78 17.29 7.06
CA LYS A 246 7.76 17.62 6.01
C LYS A 246 8.14 16.41 5.16
N ALA A 247 8.42 15.26 5.78
CA ALA A 247 8.78 14.06 5.04
C ALA A 247 7.65 13.55 4.12
N LEU A 248 6.39 13.65 4.54
CA LEU A 248 5.23 13.33 3.70
C LEU A 248 5.11 14.27 2.50
N ASP A 249 5.43 15.55 2.70
CA ASP A 249 5.39 16.57 1.65
C ASP A 249 6.45 16.32 0.59
N GLU A 250 7.68 16.05 1.02
CA GLU A 250 8.82 15.72 0.16
C GLU A 250 8.58 14.42 -0.61
N LEU A 251 8.12 13.36 0.06
CA LEU A 251 7.78 12.09 -0.59
C LEU A 251 6.66 12.27 -1.63
N ASN A 252 5.63 13.05 -1.30
CA ASN A 252 4.56 13.34 -2.25
C ASN A 252 5.06 14.17 -3.45
N GLY A 253 6.00 15.10 -3.24
CA GLY A 253 6.65 15.85 -4.32
C GLY A 253 7.43 14.93 -5.26
N ILE A 254 8.25 14.03 -4.70
CA ILE A 254 9.01 13.01 -5.45
C ILE A 254 8.08 12.12 -6.27
N LEU A 255 7.02 11.59 -5.66
CA LEU A 255 6.05 10.76 -6.38
C LEU A 255 5.37 11.53 -7.50
N LYS A 256 4.93 12.77 -7.26
CA LYS A 256 4.33 13.60 -8.31
C LYS A 256 5.29 13.86 -9.47
N SER A 257 6.56 14.14 -9.18
CA SER A 257 7.59 14.36 -10.20
C SER A 257 7.94 13.07 -10.97
N SER A 258 7.95 11.92 -10.29
CA SER A 258 8.27 10.63 -10.90
C SER A 258 7.11 10.07 -11.74
N LEU A 259 5.88 10.49 -11.41
CA LEU A 259 4.64 9.96 -11.96
C LEU A 259 3.88 10.97 -12.82
N SER A 260 4.41 12.19 -13.00
CA SER A 260 3.90 13.10 -14.02
C SER A 260 4.28 12.52 -15.39
N GLY A 261 3.35 11.77 -15.98
CA GLY A 261 3.36 11.57 -17.42
C GLY A 261 3.17 12.93 -18.07
N PHE A 262 4.02 13.26 -19.03
CA PHE A 262 3.96 14.51 -19.79
C PHE A 262 2.55 14.82 -20.30
#